data_AF-A0A5C8TAN7-F1
#
_entry.id   AF-A0A5C8TAN7-F1
#
_cell.length_a   1.000
_cell.length_b   1.000
_cell.length_c   1.000
_cell.angle_alpha   90.00
_cell.angle_beta   90.00
_cell.angle_gamma   90.00
#
_symmetry.space_group_name_H-M   'P 1'
#
loop_
_entity.id
_entity.type
_entity.pdbx_description
1 polymer ?
#
loop_
_entity_poly.entity_id
_entity_poly.type
_entity_poly.pdbx_seq_one_letter_code
_entity_poly.pdbx_strand_id
1 'polypeptide(L)'
;MVDQNRSLMCPVMRKLITMIARKSRSPGLHEHGQLIDQLTALEVEGVAKDAPSRTLEAIRSTRLKLRVGSLILKTPLRRGH
;
A
#
# COMPACT_ATOMS: atom_id res chain seq x y z
N MET A 1 17.75 -29.51 6.67
CA MET A 1 17.60 -28.65 5.48
C MET A 1 16.16 -28.17 5.44
N VAL A 2 15.90 -26.91 5.77
CA VAL A 2 14.53 -26.41 5.96
C VAL A 2 14.01 -25.86 4.62
N ASP A 3 12.90 -26.44 4.20
CA ASP A 3 12.02 -26.10 3.08
C ASP A 3 12.15 -24.67 2.50
N GLN A 4 12.89 -24.53 1.40
CA GLN A 4 13.05 -23.28 0.62
C GLN A 4 12.03 -23.18 -0.54
N ASN A 5 10.90 -23.88 -0.48
CA ASN A 5 9.97 -23.96 -1.63
C ASN A 5 8.50 -23.63 -1.32
N ARG A 6 8.24 -22.74 -0.36
CA ARG A 6 6.89 -22.17 -0.16
C ARG A 6 6.91 -20.64 -0.14
N SER A 7 6.61 -20.06 -1.30
CA SER A 7 6.46 -18.62 -1.61
C SER A 7 7.76 -17.81 -1.73
N LEU A 8 8.16 -17.57 -2.97
CA LEU A 8 9.07 -16.52 -3.46
C LEU A 8 8.60 -15.07 -3.16
N MET A 9 7.73 -14.87 -2.16
CA MET A 9 7.21 -13.55 -1.77
C MET A 9 7.49 -13.32 -0.30
N CYS A 10 8.24 -12.26 0.01
CA CYS A 10 8.44 -11.81 1.39
C CYS A 10 7.07 -11.68 2.08
N PRO A 11 6.95 -12.05 3.37
CA PRO A 11 5.68 -12.02 4.09
C PRO A 11 5.02 -10.62 4.05
N VAL A 12 5.83 -9.57 4.03
CA VAL A 12 5.45 -8.17 3.84
C VAL A 12 4.75 -7.96 2.48
N MET A 13 5.30 -8.53 1.41
CA MET A 13 4.75 -8.47 0.05
C MET A 13 3.42 -9.22 -0.07
N ARG A 14 3.32 -10.39 0.56
CA ARG A 14 2.07 -11.16 0.61
C ARG A 14 0.95 -10.40 1.33
N LYS A 15 1.30 -9.72 2.43
CA LYS A 15 0.39 -8.88 3.22
C LYS A 15 -0.06 -7.66 2.42
N LEU A 16 0.86 -6.99 1.72
CA LEU A 16 0.58 -5.89 0.78
C LEU A 16 -0.45 -6.29 -0.29
N ILE A 17 -0.19 -7.38 -1.02
CA ILE A 17 -1.05 -7.85 -2.11
C ILE A 17 -2.44 -8.21 -1.58
N THR A 18 -2.50 -8.89 -0.43
CA THR A 18 -3.78 -9.27 0.20
C THR A 18 -4.59 -8.04 0.59
N MET A 19 -3.95 -7.02 1.15
CA MET A 19 -4.61 -5.77 1.53
C MET A 19 -5.18 -5.02 0.31
N ILE A 20 -4.38 -4.88 -0.75
CA ILE A 20 -4.81 -4.23 -2.00
C ILE A 20 -5.95 -5.02 -2.65
N ALA A 21 -5.82 -6.35 -2.75
CA ALA A 21 -6.82 -7.21 -3.36
C ALA A 21 -8.16 -7.18 -2.61
N ARG A 22 -8.15 -7.18 -1.26
CA ARG A 22 -9.38 -7.12 -0.45
C ARG A 22 -10.09 -5.77 -0.55
N LYS A 23 -9.37 -4.67 -0.76
CA LYS A 23 -9.95 -3.31 -0.81
C LYS A 23 -10.10 -2.74 -2.22
N SER A 24 -9.83 -3.53 -3.27
CA SER A 24 -10.06 -3.15 -4.67
C SER A 24 -11.55 -3.00 -5.04
N ARG A 25 -12.46 -3.26 -4.09
CA ARG A 25 -13.90 -3.01 -4.20
C ARG A 25 -14.20 -1.60 -3.67
N SER A 26 -13.90 -0.59 -4.49
CA SER A 26 -14.24 0.84 -4.32
C SER A 26 -14.11 1.39 -2.88
N PRO A 27 -12.88 1.66 -2.41
CA PRO A 27 -12.68 2.26 -1.11
C PRO A 27 -13.19 3.70 -1.12
N GLY A 28 -14.11 4.04 -0.20
CA GLY A 28 -14.48 5.44 0.06
C GLY A 28 -13.30 6.26 0.61
N LEU A 29 -13.46 7.58 0.73
CA LEU A 29 -12.40 8.48 1.23
C LEU A 29 -11.83 8.06 2.61
N HIS A 30 -12.64 7.46 3.48
CA HIS A 30 -12.19 6.94 4.78
C HIS A 30 -11.28 5.72 4.63
N GLU A 31 -11.66 4.79 3.74
CA GLU A 31 -10.90 3.57 3.43
C GLU A 31 -9.53 3.91 2.82
N HIS A 32 -9.43 5.02 2.08
CA HIS A 32 -8.16 5.56 1.57
C HIS A 32 -7.20 6.00 2.69
N GLY A 33 -7.70 6.70 3.71
CA GLY A 33 -6.90 7.10 4.87
C GLY A 33 -6.37 5.89 5.64
N GLN A 34 -7.24 4.91 5.87
CA GLN A 34 -6.88 3.65 6.52
C GLN A 34 -5.86 2.84 5.71
N LEU A 35 -5.97 2.83 4.37
CA LEU A 35 -4.99 2.19 3.50
C LEU A 35 -3.60 2.83 3.61
N ILE A 36 -3.53 4.17 3.67
CA ILE A 36 -2.26 4.89 3.84
C ILE A 36 -1.61 4.55 5.19
N ASP A 37 -2.41 4.46 6.25
CA ASP A 37 -1.97 4.11 7.58
C ASP A 37 -1.42 2.67 7.62
N GLN A 38 -2.17 1.71 7.08
CA GLN A 38 -1.74 0.31 7.03
C GLN A 38 -0.50 0.09 6.14
N LEU A 39 -0.36 0.83 5.02
CA LEU A 39 0.86 0.82 4.21
C LEU A 39 2.06 1.40 4.98
N THR A 40 1.84 2.37 5.85
CA THR A 40 2.89 2.96 6.69
C THR A 40 3.33 1.97 7.77
N ALA A 41 2.38 1.30 8.44
CA ALA A 41 2.70 0.22 9.37
C ALA A 41 3.48 -0.93 8.68
N LEU A 42 3.11 -1.26 7.44
CA LEU A 42 3.78 -2.29 6.65
C LEU A 42 5.18 -1.88 6.18
N GLU A 43 5.41 -0.60 5.89
CA GLU A 43 6.74 -0.04 5.63
C GLU A 43 7.63 -0.18 6.87
N VAL A 44 7.12 0.19 8.05
CA VAL A 44 7.86 0.07 9.33
C VAL A 44 8.18 -1.39 9.66
N GLU A 45 7.20 -2.29 9.51
CA GLU A 45 7.41 -3.74 9.67
C GLU A 45 8.44 -4.27 8.66
N GLY A 46 8.38 -3.78 7.41
CA GLY A 46 9.34 -4.13 6.37
C GLY A 46 10.77 -3.70 6.71
N VAL A 47 10.96 -2.46 7.18
CA VAL A 47 12.28 -1.97 7.63
C VAL A 47 12.79 -2.79 8.81
N ALA A 48 11.93 -3.05 9.81
CA ALA A 48 12.30 -3.83 10.99
C ALA A 48 12.64 -5.30 10.68
N LYS A 49 12.15 -5.83 9.54
CA LYS A 49 12.39 -7.20 9.07
C LYS A 49 13.42 -7.29 7.96
N ASP A 50 14.15 -6.21 7.68
CA ASP A 50 15.12 -6.11 6.57
C ASP A 50 14.51 -6.58 5.23
N ALA A 51 13.28 -6.12 4.97
CA ALA A 51 12.60 -6.42 3.73
C ALA A 51 13.37 -5.83 2.54
N PRO A 52 13.40 -6.51 1.39
CA PRO A 52 14.18 -6.06 0.25
C PRO A 52 13.73 -4.68 -0.21
N SER A 53 14.70 -3.82 -0.59
CA SER A 53 14.48 -2.43 -0.97
C SER A 53 13.37 -2.27 -2.01
N ARG A 54 13.31 -3.18 -3.00
CA ARG A 54 12.25 -3.23 -4.03
C ARG A 54 10.84 -3.32 -3.44
N THR A 55 10.68 -4.04 -2.33
CA THR A 55 9.39 -4.15 -1.61
C THR A 55 9.06 -2.85 -0.88
N LEU A 56 10.03 -2.25 -0.20
CA LEU A 56 9.84 -0.96 0.48
C LEU A 56 9.49 0.15 -0.53
N GLU A 57 10.16 0.18 -1.69
CA GLU A 57 9.85 1.11 -2.78
C GLU A 57 8.45 0.90 -3.37
N ALA A 58 8.01 -0.35 -3.54
CA ALA A 58 6.65 -0.65 -3.98
C ALA A 58 5.60 -0.15 -2.98
N ILE A 59 5.84 -0.30 -1.66
CA ILE A 59 4.97 0.22 -0.60
C ILE A 59 4.92 1.76 -0.66
N ARG A 60 6.08 2.42 -0.75
CA ARG A 60 6.18 3.89 -0.86
C ARG A 60 5.45 4.42 -2.09
N SER A 61 5.67 3.80 -3.25
CA SER A 61 5.03 4.15 -4.51
C SER A 61 3.52 4.00 -4.46
N THR A 62 3.03 2.91 -3.84
CA THR A 62 1.60 2.67 -3.64
C THR A 62 0.98 3.72 -2.73
N ARG A 63 1.65 4.07 -1.61
CA ARG A 63 1.21 5.13 -0.70
C ARG A 63 1.13 6.49 -1.40
N LEU A 64 2.11 6.82 -2.22
CA LEU A 64 2.11 8.06 -3.01
C LEU A 64 0.96 8.08 -4.01
N LYS A 65 0.75 7.00 -4.76
CA LYS A 65 -0.37 6.86 -5.70
C LYS A 65 -1.73 7.01 -5.02
N LEU A 66 -1.91 6.43 -3.82
CA LEU A 66 -3.15 6.56 -3.05
C LEU A 66 -3.37 7.99 -2.53
N ARG A 67 -2.30 8.68 -2.11
CA ARG A 67 -2.37 10.10 -1.71
C ARG A 67 -2.73 10.99 -2.91
N VAL A 68 -2.10 10.79 -4.06
CA VAL A 68 -2.37 11.56 -5.28
C VAL A 68 -3.77 11.25 -5.82
N GLY A 69 -4.15 9.97 -5.90
CA GLY A 69 -5.49 9.57 -6.32
C GLY A 69 -6.59 10.11 -5.39
N SER A 70 -6.33 10.16 -4.09
CA SER A 70 -7.21 10.83 -3.13
C SER A 70 -7.26 12.34 -3.34
N LEU A 71 -6.15 12.98 -3.69
CA LEU A 71 -6.10 14.41 -4.01
C LEU A 71 -6.91 14.76 -5.26
N ILE A 72 -6.79 13.94 -6.32
CA ILE A 72 -7.53 14.10 -7.59
C ILE A 72 -9.03 13.89 -7.37
N LEU A 73 -9.42 12.90 -6.54
CA LEU A 73 -10.83 12.72 -6.17
C LEU A 73 -11.38 13.89 -5.32
N LYS A 74 -10.49 14.61 -4.63
CA LYS A 74 -10.80 15.70 -3.71
C LYS A 74 -10.68 17.08 -4.35
N THR A 75 -10.33 17.17 -5.63
CA THR A 75 -10.56 18.36 -6.46
C THR A 75 -11.91 18.24 -7.14
N PRO A 76 -13.03 18.76 -6.58
CA PRO A 76 -13.98 19.39 -7.47
C PRO A 76 -13.20 20.55 -8.09
N LEU A 77 -13.00 20.50 -9.40
CA LEU A 77 -12.59 21.65 -10.19
C LEU A 77 -13.71 22.71 -10.11
N ARG A 78 -13.93 23.32 -8.95
CA ARG A 78 -14.66 24.58 -8.82
C ARG A 78 -13.65 25.69 -9.07
N ARG A 79 -13.29 25.86 -10.35
CA ARG A 79 -12.81 27.17 -10.79
C ARG A 79 -14.07 27.96 -11.16
N GLY A 80 -14.29 29.02 -10.38
CA GLY A 80 -15.50 29.83 -10.40
C GLY A 80 -15.78 30.50 -11.74
N HIS A 81 -17.06 30.84 -11.85
CA HIS A 81 -17.70 31.76 -12.78
C HIS A 81 -16.94 33.09 -12.88
#